data_AF-A0AAF0WBF9-F1
#
_entry.id   AF-A0AAF0WBF9-F1
#
_cell.length_a   1.000
_cell.length_b   1.000
_cell.length_c   1.000
_cell.angle_alpha   90.00
_cell.angle_beta   90.00
_cell.angle_gamma   90.00
#
_symmetry.space_group_name_H-M   'P 1'
#
loop_
_entity.id
_entity.type
_entity.pdbx_description
1 polymer ?
#
loop_
_entity_poly.entity_id
_entity_poly.type
_entity_poly.pdbx_seq_one_letter_code
_entity_poly.pdbx_strand_id
1 'polypeptide(L)'
;MEFFTVLPLTQLSGVMPKTCTLIRAHPFKPWWQRNSKPARFRCQKMYVPANNMHNFFTYIAVRIVGAQLELQHEAHKDLMEFLDKNSLNDGDKFLSMRILEVRSAYCKNDFEWDNLQRLASQLMRDYVLETSHDPRSD
;
A
#
# COMPACT_ATOMS: atom_id res chain seq x y z
N MET A 1 -4.65 19.74 -40.66
CA MET A 1 -3.85 20.29 -39.56
C MET A 1 -3.93 19.24 -38.46
N GLU A 2 -2.92 18.39 -38.42
CA GLU A 2 -2.97 17.06 -37.81
C GLU A 2 -1.57 16.69 -37.30
N PHE A 3 -1.58 15.94 -36.20
CA PHE A 3 -0.54 15.10 -35.58
C PHE A 3 0.56 15.69 -34.66
N PHE A 4 0.38 15.34 -33.38
CA PHE A 4 1.34 15.18 -32.30
C PHE A 4 2.58 14.36 -32.73
N THR A 5 3.78 14.77 -32.28
CA THR A 5 5.01 13.99 -32.45
C THR A 5 5.59 13.59 -31.09
N VAL A 6 5.85 12.29 -30.99
CA VAL A 6 6.43 11.55 -29.86
C VAL A 6 7.96 11.55 -30.03
N LEU A 7 8.72 11.78 -28.97
CA LEU A 7 10.19 11.67 -28.97
C LEU A 7 10.62 10.24 -28.54
N PRO A 8 11.56 9.58 -29.25
CA PRO A 8 11.96 8.21 -28.95
C PRO A 8 13.18 8.09 -28.03
N LEU A 9 13.19 6.97 -27.31
CA LEU A 9 14.23 6.40 -26.46
C LEU A 9 15.39 5.84 -27.31
N THR A 10 16.63 6.27 -27.07
CA THR A 10 17.82 5.66 -27.69
C THR A 10 18.69 4.93 -26.67
N GLN A 11 18.81 3.63 -26.89
CA GLN A 11 19.77 2.69 -26.28
C GLN A 11 21.16 2.88 -26.90
N LEU A 12 22.23 2.67 -26.10
CA LEU A 12 23.56 2.36 -26.64
C LEU A 12 24.33 1.49 -25.63
N SER A 13 24.69 0.29 -26.10
CA SER A 13 25.46 -0.74 -25.41
C SER A 13 26.87 -0.80 -26.02
N GLY A 14 27.88 -0.80 -25.15
CA GLY A 14 29.08 -1.66 -25.22
C GLY A 14 30.26 -1.22 -26.10
N VAL A 15 31.41 -0.96 -25.47
CA VAL A 15 32.76 -1.51 -25.82
C VAL A 15 33.71 -1.27 -24.63
N MET A 16 34.37 -2.34 -24.17
CA MET A 16 35.46 -2.35 -23.16
C MET A 16 36.80 -1.89 -23.74
N PRO A 17 37.72 -1.40 -22.89
CA PRO A 17 39.11 -1.84 -22.98
C PRO A 17 39.63 -2.41 -21.65
N LYS A 18 40.26 -3.60 -21.72
CA LYS A 18 41.10 -4.18 -20.67
C LYS A 18 42.55 -3.75 -20.90
N THR A 19 43.24 -3.28 -19.87
CA THR A 19 44.49 -3.91 -19.37
C THR A 19 44.89 -3.34 -18.02
N CYS A 20 45.47 -4.23 -17.20
CA CYS A 20 45.71 -4.10 -15.79
C CYS A 20 47.06 -3.41 -15.49
N THR A 21 47.14 -2.68 -14.36
CA THR A 21 48.40 -2.55 -13.63
C THR A 21 48.11 -2.53 -12.12
N LEU A 22 48.82 -3.42 -11.43
CA LEU A 22 48.70 -3.79 -10.02
C LEU A 22 49.38 -2.73 -9.14
N ILE A 23 48.64 -1.99 -8.31
CA ILE A 23 49.21 -1.33 -7.13
C ILE A 23 48.33 -1.57 -5.90
N ARG A 24 48.90 -2.41 -5.04
CA ARG A 24 48.67 -2.72 -3.62
C ARG A 24 47.75 -1.77 -2.83
N ALA A 25 46.81 -2.39 -2.12
CA ALA A 25 45.76 -1.80 -1.33
C ALA A 25 46.20 -1.24 0.04
N HIS A 26 45.55 -0.15 0.45
CA HIS A 26 45.22 0.14 1.85
C HIS A 26 43.69 0.37 1.92
N PRO A 27 42.89 -0.51 2.53
CA PRO A 27 41.48 -0.21 2.73
C PRO A 27 41.33 0.69 3.95
N PHE A 28 40.82 1.90 3.73
CA PHE A 28 40.10 2.66 4.74
C PHE A 28 39.07 1.73 5.42
N LYS A 29 39.12 1.61 6.75
CA LYS A 29 38.12 0.84 7.52
C LYS A 29 36.92 1.73 7.81
N PRO A 30 35.69 1.40 7.36
CA PRO A 30 34.49 2.00 7.90
C PRO A 30 34.28 1.44 9.31
N TRP A 31 34.23 2.31 10.31
CA TRP A 31 34.12 2.03 11.75
C TRP A 31 32.85 1.29 12.23
N TRP A 32 32.11 0.61 11.36
CA TRP A 32 30.88 -0.07 11.75
C TRP A 32 31.13 -1.56 11.94
N GLN A 33 31.78 -1.94 13.04
CA GLN A 33 31.66 -3.29 13.59
C GLN A 33 31.26 -3.23 15.06
N ARG A 34 29.95 -3.03 15.28
CA ARG A 34 29.32 -3.44 16.53
C ARG A 34 28.81 -4.85 16.32
N ASN A 35 29.55 -5.83 16.83
CA ASN A 35 29.15 -7.23 16.85
C ASN A 35 28.04 -7.43 17.89
N SER A 36 26.80 -7.12 17.52
CA SER A 36 25.61 -7.64 18.20
C SER A 36 25.01 -8.73 17.32
N LYS A 37 25.09 -9.98 17.77
CA LYS A 37 24.40 -11.12 17.14
C LYS A 37 22.93 -10.72 16.92
N PRO A 38 22.35 -10.91 15.72
CA PRO A 38 20.93 -10.71 15.57
C PRO A 38 20.24 -11.78 16.42
N ALA A 39 19.59 -11.37 17.51
CA ALA A 39 18.55 -12.20 18.08
C ALA A 39 17.60 -12.52 16.92
N ARG A 40 17.36 -13.81 16.66
CA ARG A 40 16.38 -14.26 15.68
C ARG A 40 14.99 -13.84 16.16
N PHE A 41 14.67 -12.56 16.06
CA PHE A 41 13.30 -12.11 16.07
C PHE A 41 12.69 -12.67 14.79
N ARG A 42 11.93 -13.74 14.94
CA ARG A 42 11.10 -14.35 13.90
C ARG A 42 10.01 -13.33 13.58
N CYS A 43 10.37 -12.28 12.84
CA CYS A 43 9.48 -11.23 12.41
C CYS A 43 8.52 -11.86 11.41
N GLN A 44 7.36 -12.33 11.89
CA GLN A 44 6.26 -12.70 11.02
C GLN A 44 5.82 -11.42 10.33
N LYS A 45 6.26 -11.23 9.09
CA LYS A 45 5.72 -10.19 8.22
C LYS A 45 4.25 -10.56 8.03
N MET A 46 3.34 -9.91 8.75
CA MET A 46 1.91 -10.11 8.55
C MET A 46 1.56 -9.58 7.15
N TYR A 47 1.47 -10.51 6.20
CA TYR A 47 0.99 -10.21 4.86
C TYR A 47 -0.53 -9.98 4.95
N VAL A 48 -0.95 -8.73 4.82
CA VAL A 48 -2.37 -8.40 4.64
C VAL A 48 -2.69 -8.59 3.16
N PRO A 49 -3.64 -9.46 2.79
CA PRO A 49 -4.05 -9.61 1.40
C PRO A 49 -4.58 -8.28 0.86
N ALA A 50 -4.06 -7.83 -0.29
CA ALA A 50 -4.50 -6.60 -0.96
C ALA A 50 -6.02 -6.58 -1.23
N ASN A 51 -6.64 -7.75 -1.36
CA ASN A 51 -8.08 -7.90 -1.59
C ASN A 51 -8.94 -7.30 -0.45
N ASN A 52 -8.44 -7.28 0.78
CA ASN A 52 -9.19 -6.73 1.92
C ASN A 52 -9.33 -5.20 1.83
N MET A 53 -8.34 -4.51 1.27
CA MET A 53 -8.39 -3.06 1.08
C MET A 53 -9.34 -2.66 -0.06
N HIS A 54 -9.41 -3.46 -1.12
CA HIS A 54 -10.33 -3.23 -2.22
C HIS A 54 -11.80 -3.22 -1.77
N ASN A 55 -12.17 -4.20 -0.95
CA ASN A 55 -13.53 -4.30 -0.41
C ASN A 55 -13.82 -3.18 0.59
N PHE A 56 -12.84 -2.82 1.42
CA PHE A 56 -12.96 -1.68 2.32
C PHE A 56 -13.23 -0.37 1.56
N PHE A 57 -12.45 -0.06 0.53
CA PHE A 57 -12.67 1.16 -0.25
C PHE A 57 -13.96 1.13 -1.05
N THR A 58 -14.39 -0.05 -1.49
CA THR A 58 -15.71 -0.23 -2.12
C THR A 58 -16.83 0.12 -1.15
N TYR A 59 -16.77 -0.38 0.08
CA TYR A 59 -17.73 -0.03 1.13
C TYR A 59 -17.75 1.47 1.44
N ILE A 60 -16.56 2.09 1.59
CA ILE A 60 -16.46 3.53 1.85
C ILE A 60 -17.04 4.34 0.69
N ALA A 61 -16.74 3.98 -0.56
CA ALA A 61 -17.28 4.66 -1.72
C ALA A 61 -18.81 4.58 -1.79
N VAL A 62 -19.40 3.42 -1.49
CA VAL A 62 -20.85 3.26 -1.38
C VAL A 62 -21.44 4.17 -0.30
N ARG A 63 -20.79 4.26 0.87
CA ARG A 63 -21.21 5.16 1.96
C ARG A 63 -21.15 6.63 1.55
N ILE A 64 -20.10 7.05 0.85
CA ILE A 64 -19.94 8.42 0.36
C ILE A 64 -21.03 8.74 -0.68
N VAL A 65 -21.23 7.86 -1.66
CA VAL A 65 -22.27 8.04 -2.70
C VAL A 65 -23.67 8.02 -2.08
N GLY A 66 -23.93 7.13 -1.12
CA GLY A 66 -25.18 7.09 -0.37
C GLY A 66 -25.46 8.42 0.31
N ALA A 67 -24.50 8.97 1.04
CA ALA A 67 -24.63 10.29 1.67
C ALA A 67 -24.87 11.41 0.64
N GLN A 68 -24.21 11.36 -0.52
CA GLN A 68 -24.45 12.32 -1.61
C GLN A 68 -25.89 12.23 -2.18
N LEU A 69 -26.53 11.06 -2.09
CA LEU A 69 -27.87 10.80 -2.60
C LEU A 69 -28.97 10.95 -1.54
N GLU A 70 -28.66 11.25 -0.28
CA GLU A 70 -29.68 11.37 0.79
C GLU A 70 -30.77 12.41 0.47
N LEU A 71 -30.44 13.45 -0.31
CA LEU A 71 -31.38 14.47 -0.78
C LEU A 71 -32.20 14.02 -2.02
N GLN A 72 -31.82 12.91 -2.64
CA GLN A 72 -32.49 12.28 -3.78
C GLN A 72 -33.03 10.91 -3.35
N HIS A 73 -34.12 10.92 -2.57
CA HIS A 73 -34.70 9.74 -1.92
C HIS A 73 -34.86 8.52 -2.85
N GLU A 74 -35.27 8.72 -4.11
CA GLU A 74 -35.48 7.63 -5.08
C GLU A 74 -34.16 6.95 -5.47
N ALA A 75 -33.14 7.74 -5.84
CA ALA A 75 -31.83 7.22 -6.23
C ALA A 75 -31.10 6.56 -5.05
N HIS A 76 -31.29 7.10 -3.83
CA HIS A 76 -30.77 6.48 -2.62
C HIS A 76 -31.45 5.13 -2.33
N LYS A 77 -32.78 5.06 -2.48
CA LYS A 77 -33.55 3.83 -2.28
C LYS A 77 -33.15 2.76 -3.29
N ASP A 78 -33.02 3.11 -4.56
CA ASP A 78 -32.56 2.19 -5.61
C ASP A 78 -31.16 1.66 -5.31
N LEU A 79 -30.25 2.52 -4.84
CA LEU A 79 -28.92 2.11 -4.41
C LEU A 79 -28.99 1.12 -3.24
N MET A 80 -29.81 1.38 -2.23
CA MET A 80 -29.96 0.48 -1.08
C MET A 80 -30.58 -0.86 -1.47
N GLU A 81 -31.60 -0.86 -2.33
CA GLU A 81 -32.22 -2.08 -2.85
C GLU A 81 -31.24 -2.90 -3.70
N PHE A 82 -30.38 -2.21 -4.47
CA PHE A 82 -29.30 -2.85 -5.20
C PHE A 82 -28.28 -3.53 -4.28
N LEU A 83 -27.89 -2.86 -3.19
CA LEU A 83 -26.93 -3.38 -2.20
C LEU A 83 -27.49 -4.55 -1.38
N ASP A 84 -28.80 -4.59 -1.16
CA ASP A 84 -29.46 -5.70 -0.48
C ASP A 84 -29.43 -6.99 -1.33
N LYS A 85 -29.54 -6.85 -2.66
CA LYS A 85 -29.56 -7.96 -3.61
C LYS A 85 -28.17 -8.42 -4.07
N ASN A 86 -27.14 -7.60 -3.90
CA ASN A 86 -25.80 -7.85 -4.43
C ASN A 86 -24.73 -7.78 -3.34
N SER A 87 -23.86 -8.80 -3.28
CA SER A 87 -22.74 -8.79 -2.35
C SER A 87 -21.64 -7.81 -2.81
N LEU A 88 -21.19 -6.95 -1.89
CA LEU A 88 -20.08 -6.03 -2.11
C LEU A 88 -18.73 -6.73 -2.34
N ASN A 89 -18.62 -8.02 -1.98
CA ASN A 89 -17.41 -8.81 -2.24
C ASN A 89 -17.18 -9.09 -3.73
N ASP A 90 -18.23 -9.05 -4.56
CA ASP A 90 -18.13 -9.10 -6.03
C ASP A 90 -18.15 -7.69 -6.65
N GLY A 91 -17.60 -6.72 -5.91
CA GLY A 91 -17.77 -5.29 -6.16
C GLY A 91 -17.60 -4.90 -7.63
N ASP A 92 -16.53 -5.29 -8.31
CA ASP A 92 -16.29 -4.77 -9.66
C ASP A 92 -17.31 -5.20 -10.72
N LYS A 93 -18.05 -6.30 -10.50
CA LYS A 93 -19.02 -6.81 -11.49
C LYS A 93 -20.33 -6.01 -11.51
N PHE A 94 -20.66 -5.37 -10.40
CA PHE A 94 -21.97 -4.81 -10.12
C PHE A 94 -21.92 -3.32 -9.73
N LEU A 95 -20.73 -2.77 -9.49
CA LEU A 95 -20.59 -1.37 -9.14
C LEU A 95 -20.93 -0.43 -10.31
N SER A 96 -21.74 0.58 -10.01
CA SER A 96 -21.98 1.68 -10.94
C SER A 96 -20.71 2.50 -11.15
N MET A 97 -20.60 3.15 -12.33
CA MET A 97 -19.46 4.01 -12.69
C MET A 97 -19.11 5.00 -11.57
N ARG A 98 -20.14 5.59 -10.96
CA ARG A 98 -20.01 6.58 -9.90
C ARG A 98 -19.27 6.03 -8.67
N ILE A 99 -19.55 4.80 -8.27
CA ILE A 99 -18.89 4.19 -7.10
C ILE A 99 -17.42 3.88 -7.44
N LEU A 100 -17.13 3.42 -8.66
CA LEU A 100 -15.75 3.16 -9.10
C LEU A 100 -14.90 4.44 -9.12
N GLU A 101 -15.46 5.55 -9.60
CA GLU A 101 -14.82 6.86 -9.60
C GLU A 101 -14.53 7.36 -8.19
N VAL A 102 -15.54 7.35 -7.31
CA VAL A 102 -15.40 7.79 -5.92
C VAL A 102 -14.39 6.91 -5.18
N ARG A 103 -14.43 5.58 -5.39
CA ARG A 103 -13.44 4.65 -4.82
C ARG A 103 -12.01 5.01 -5.25
N SER A 104 -11.81 5.27 -6.54
CA SER A 104 -10.49 5.62 -7.07
C SER A 104 -9.99 6.95 -6.51
N ALA A 105 -10.87 7.95 -6.47
CA ALA A 105 -10.55 9.28 -5.93
C ALA A 105 -10.19 9.21 -4.45
N TYR A 106 -11.03 8.55 -3.64
CA TYR A 106 -10.81 8.44 -2.20
C TYR A 106 -9.49 7.72 -1.86
N CYS A 107 -9.23 6.58 -2.51
CA CYS A 107 -8.01 5.80 -2.28
C CYS A 107 -6.72 6.58 -2.63
N LYS A 108 -6.77 7.44 -3.65
CA LYS A 108 -5.60 8.19 -4.12
C LYS A 108 -5.37 9.51 -3.41
N ASN A 109 -6.46 10.22 -3.09
CA ASN A 109 -6.39 11.62 -2.71
C ASN A 109 -6.75 11.87 -1.24
N ASP A 110 -7.70 11.11 -0.70
CA ASP A 110 -8.30 11.40 0.61
C ASP A 110 -7.86 10.41 1.69
N PHE A 111 -7.47 9.19 1.32
CA PHE A 111 -7.08 8.19 2.29
C PHE A 111 -5.70 8.49 2.90
N GLU A 112 -5.67 8.58 4.23
CA GLU A 112 -4.47 8.90 5.01
C GLU A 112 -3.54 7.69 5.16
N TRP A 113 -2.86 7.30 4.08
CA TRP A 113 -1.92 6.17 4.06
C TRP A 113 -0.85 6.25 5.15
N ASP A 114 -0.30 7.45 5.38
CA ASP A 114 0.73 7.67 6.40
C ASP A 114 0.20 7.42 7.81
N ASN A 115 -1.05 7.79 8.08
CA ASN A 115 -1.67 7.60 9.37
C ASN A 115 -1.96 6.10 9.63
N LEU A 116 -2.43 5.37 8.61
CA LEU A 116 -2.57 3.91 8.69
C LEU A 116 -1.22 3.25 9.01
N GLN A 117 -0.15 3.64 8.32
CA GLN A 117 1.17 3.08 8.55
C GLN A 117 1.68 3.39 9.97
N ARG A 118 1.47 4.63 10.44
CA ARG A 118 1.85 5.06 11.79
C ARG A 118 1.14 4.23 12.86
N LEU A 119 -0.18 4.08 12.73
CA LEU A 119 -1.01 3.29 13.65
C LEU A 119 -0.62 1.81 13.65
N ALA A 120 -0.48 1.20 12.47
CA ALA A 120 -0.07 -0.20 12.37
C ALA A 120 1.31 -0.44 13.00
N SER A 121 2.25 0.49 12.81
CA SER A 121 3.58 0.42 13.42
C SER A 121 3.53 0.57 14.94
N GLN A 122 2.67 1.46 15.44
CA GLN A 122 2.47 1.64 16.87
C GLN A 122 1.87 0.38 17.51
N LEU A 123 0.80 -0.16 16.94
CA LEU A 123 0.18 -1.40 17.43
C LEU A 123 1.16 -2.57 17.49
N MET A 124 2.00 -2.73 16.46
CA MET A 124 3.00 -3.80 16.46
C MET A 124 4.08 -3.59 17.52
N ARG A 125 4.48 -2.34 17.78
CA ARG A 125 5.43 -2.04 18.87
C ARG A 125 4.82 -2.36 20.23
N ASP A 126 3.58 -1.91 20.47
CA ASP A 126 2.87 -2.11 21.73
C ASP A 126 2.67 -3.61 22.00
N TYR A 127 2.29 -4.38 20.98
CA TYR A 127 2.18 -5.83 21.07
C TYR A 127 3.49 -6.51 21.46
N VAL A 128 4.62 -6.11 20.87
CA VAL A 128 5.94 -6.67 21.21
C VAL A 128 6.33 -6.31 22.64
N LEU A 129 6.07 -5.07 23.09
CA LEU A 129 6.35 -4.65 24.46
C LEU A 129 5.55 -5.48 25.47
N GLU A 130 4.26 -5.69 25.22
CA GLU A 130 3.38 -6.46 26.09
C GLU A 130 3.77 -7.94 26.16
N THR A 131 4.14 -8.54 25.02
CA THR A 131 4.45 -9.98 24.93
C THR A 131 5.89 -10.35 25.26
N SER A 132 6.80 -9.38 25.34
CA SER A 132 8.22 -9.62 25.66
C SER A 132 8.56 -9.50 27.15
N HIS A 133 7.63 -9.03 27.99
CA HIS A 133 7.84 -9.01 29.43
C HIS A 133 7.73 -10.46 29.98
N ASP A 134 8.85 -11.03 30.42
CA ASP A 134 8.87 -12.35 31.06
C ASP A 134 8.64 -12.18 32.57
N PRO A 135 7.46 -12.58 33.10
CA PRO A 135 7.11 -12.39 34.52
C PRO A 135 7.95 -13.24 35.49
N ARG A 136 8.97 -13.97 35.01
CA ARG A 136 9.86 -14.82 35.83
C ARG A 136 11.28 -14.26 36.00
N SER A 137 11.50 -12.98 35.71
CA SER A 137 12.85 -12.38 35.73
C SER A 137 13.16 -11.48 36.94
N ASP A 138 12.34 -11.50 37.98
CA ASP A 138 12.61 -10.90 39.31
C ASP A 138 12.98 -11.96 40.37
#